data_AF-A0A172XSJ8-F1
#
_entry.id   AF-A0A172XSJ8-F1
#
_cell.length_a   1.000
_cell.length_b   1.000
_cell.length_c   1.000
_cell.angle_alpha   90.00
_cell.angle_beta   90.00
_cell.angle_gamma   90.00
#
_symmetry.space_group_name_H-M   'P 1'
#
loop_
_entity.id
_entity.type
_entity.pdbx_description
1 polymer ?
#
loop_
_entity_poly.entity_id
_entity_poly.type
_entity_poly.pdbx_seq_one_letter_code
_entity_poly.pdbx_strand_id
1 'polypeptide(L)'
;MNQHIQNIKISNFKSIKDLNIEGCKKINIFAGKPNAGKSNLLEALGIFDLFFNPIDRQNLKNFIRYENFSDLFFEGDYSKTSKITLNTHRIFSFYSAANQILKIHLENKSSEKTKIIEYSITGNEERSSVPISDLMKRFDLNIKKYSFKIENEIVKYSNSLISPFGENISTIISSNPEIRNFVNHFLSINNLKLLIERGSNELKIFKEYEDGTVFTLPYNMIADTLQRLIFYKTAIMSNQDSVLLFEEPEAHCFEPYILEFTNEVKYNENNNQFFMVTHSDFIIQEFLRDEESKNNLQIYLVNNVEGKTEVKKLDKEKNDDVYEYGMNVFFNFDSLWENN
;
A
#
# COMPACT_ATOMS: atom_id res chain seq x y z
N MET A 1 -13.08 13.36 -12.48
CA MET A 1 -11.86 13.83 -11.78
C MET A 1 -10.84 12.73 -11.85
N ASN A 2 -9.54 13.04 -12.02
CA ASN A 2 -8.51 12.00 -12.11
C ASN A 2 -8.24 11.43 -10.71
N GLN A 3 -8.58 10.15 -10.51
CA GLN A 3 -8.40 9.42 -9.24
C GLN A 3 -7.01 8.77 -9.12
N HIS A 4 -6.15 8.96 -10.13
CA HIS A 4 -4.78 8.47 -10.13
C HIS A 4 -3.79 9.58 -9.84
N ILE A 5 -2.74 9.25 -9.10
CA ILE A 5 -1.57 10.08 -8.88
C ILE A 5 -0.79 10.14 -10.20
N GLN A 6 -0.49 11.36 -10.66
CA GLN A 6 0.34 11.62 -11.84
C GLN A 6 1.72 12.12 -11.41
N ASN A 7 1.75 12.98 -10.38
CA ASN A 7 2.96 13.63 -9.89
C ASN A 7 3.04 13.58 -8.35
N ILE A 8 4.23 13.32 -7.84
CA ILE A 8 4.56 13.23 -6.42
C ILE A 8 5.68 14.23 -6.13
N LYS A 9 5.49 15.12 -5.15
CA LYS A 9 6.56 15.98 -4.62
C LYS A 9 6.69 15.78 -3.13
N ILE A 10 7.89 15.52 -2.63
CA ILE A 10 8.15 15.30 -1.22
C ILE A 10 9.32 16.20 -0.81
N SER A 11 9.19 16.93 0.28
CA SER A 11 10.29 17.68 0.86
C SER A 11 10.31 17.55 2.39
N ASN A 12 11.53 17.53 2.92
CA ASN A 12 11.82 17.40 4.35
C ASN A 12 11.07 16.23 5.02
N PHE A 13 11.17 15.01 4.47
CA PHE A 13 10.51 13.83 5.00
C PHE A 13 11.48 12.65 5.13
N LYS A 14 11.79 12.23 6.35
CA LYS A 14 12.69 11.09 6.62
C LYS A 14 14.01 11.18 5.83
N SER A 15 14.34 10.22 4.97
CA SER A 15 15.54 10.27 4.13
C SER A 15 15.42 11.17 2.89
N ILE A 16 14.26 11.80 2.67
CA ILE A 16 13.96 12.60 1.48
C ILE A 16 14.10 14.09 1.82
N LYS A 17 15.12 14.73 1.25
CA LYS A 17 15.36 16.17 1.38
C LYS A 17 14.41 16.97 0.49
N ASP A 18 14.42 16.68 -0.81
CA ASP A 18 13.54 17.22 -1.84
C ASP A 18 13.48 16.23 -3.00
N LEU A 19 12.29 15.94 -3.51
CA LEU A 19 12.09 14.94 -4.54
C LEU A 19 10.87 15.29 -5.40
N ASN A 20 10.99 15.06 -6.71
CA ASN A 20 9.90 15.15 -7.68
C ASN A 20 9.85 13.88 -8.53
N ILE A 21 8.69 13.23 -8.58
CA ILE A 21 8.43 12.05 -9.40
C ILE A 21 7.24 12.35 -10.30
N GLU A 22 7.41 12.13 -11.60
CA GLU A 22 6.40 12.43 -12.62
C GLU A 22 6.21 11.23 -13.56
N GLY A 23 5.03 11.17 -14.20
CA GLY A 23 4.71 10.12 -15.15
C GLY A 23 4.32 8.80 -14.49
N CYS A 24 3.65 8.88 -13.34
CA CYS A 24 3.06 7.70 -12.71
C CYS A 24 1.99 7.08 -13.61
N LYS A 25 1.98 5.75 -13.69
CA LYS A 25 1.04 4.96 -14.51
C LYS A 25 0.12 4.11 -13.64
N LYS A 26 -0.60 3.14 -14.22
CA LYS A 26 -1.43 2.18 -13.46
C LYS A 26 -0.57 1.38 -12.47
N ILE A 27 0.62 0.91 -12.90
CA ILE A 27 1.53 0.11 -12.07
C ILE A 27 2.85 0.87 -11.90
N ASN A 28 3.24 1.17 -10.67
CA ASN A 28 4.45 1.92 -10.33
C ASN A 28 5.33 1.12 -9.37
N ILE A 29 6.57 0.85 -9.76
CA ILE A 29 7.50 0.07 -8.97
C ILE A 29 8.68 0.94 -8.52
N PHE A 30 8.90 1.00 -7.21
CA PHE A 30 10.12 1.53 -6.62
C PHE A 30 11.12 0.39 -6.44
N ALA A 31 12.12 0.32 -7.32
CA ALA A 31 13.16 -0.71 -7.32
C ALA A 31 14.50 -0.12 -6.87
N GLY A 32 15.23 -0.82 -6.00
CA GLY A 32 16.53 -0.35 -5.56
C GLY A 32 17.12 -1.10 -4.38
N LYS A 33 18.40 -0.83 -4.10
CA LYS A 33 19.17 -1.51 -3.05
C LYS A 33 18.52 -1.34 -1.65
N PRO A 34 18.81 -2.23 -0.69
CA PRO A 34 18.42 -2.02 0.71
C PRO A 34 18.86 -0.63 1.20
N ASN A 35 18.09 -0.04 2.13
CA ASN A 35 18.35 1.29 2.71
C ASN A 35 18.33 2.49 1.75
N ALA A 36 17.90 2.31 0.49
CA ALA A 36 17.74 3.43 -0.45
C ALA A 36 16.60 4.41 -0.08
N GLY A 37 15.71 4.05 0.86
CA GLY A 37 14.55 4.85 1.27
C GLY A 37 13.24 4.55 0.52
N LYS A 38 13.15 3.39 -0.13
CA LYS A 38 11.93 2.93 -0.85
C LYS A 38 10.69 2.91 0.06
N SER A 39 10.81 2.34 1.25
CA SER A 39 9.72 2.33 2.23
C SER A 39 9.33 3.75 2.67
N ASN A 40 10.28 4.69 2.73
CA ASN A 40 9.98 6.09 3.09
C ASN A 40 9.14 6.77 2.00
N LEU A 41 9.33 6.42 0.71
CA LEU A 41 8.45 6.87 -0.37
C LEU A 41 7.02 6.32 -0.17
N LEU A 42 6.89 5.04 0.12
CA LEU A 42 5.60 4.40 0.32
C LEU A 42 4.87 4.93 1.57
N GLU A 43 5.61 5.18 2.66
CA GLU A 43 5.10 5.81 3.87
C GLU A 43 4.65 7.26 3.64
N ALA A 44 5.38 8.03 2.82
CA ALA A 44 4.98 9.39 2.45
C ALA A 44 3.62 9.39 1.71
N LEU A 45 3.40 8.42 0.81
CA LEU A 45 2.10 8.24 0.17
C LEU A 45 1.04 7.76 1.17
N GLY A 46 1.41 6.83 2.06
CA GLY A 46 0.52 6.23 3.06
C GLY A 46 -0.03 7.23 4.09
N ILE A 47 0.59 8.39 4.31
CA ILE A 47 0.06 9.41 5.23
C ILE A 47 -1.33 9.89 4.81
N PHE A 48 -1.64 9.89 3.50
CA PHE A 48 -2.96 10.29 3.03
C PHE A 48 -4.06 9.34 3.52
N ASP A 49 -3.77 8.06 3.67
CA ASP A 49 -4.71 7.05 4.17
C ASP A 49 -5.23 7.41 5.58
N LEU A 50 -4.38 7.99 6.45
CA LEU A 50 -4.76 8.44 7.80
C LEU A 50 -6.00 9.35 7.83
N PHE A 51 -6.22 10.14 6.78
CA PHE A 51 -7.31 11.09 6.75
C PHE A 51 -8.66 10.45 6.40
N PHE A 52 -8.64 9.32 5.70
CA PHE A 52 -9.80 8.65 5.14
C PHE A 52 -10.11 7.31 5.82
N ASN A 53 -9.10 6.68 6.43
CA ASN A 53 -9.24 5.41 7.12
C ASN A 53 -10.34 5.46 8.20
N PRO A 54 -11.30 4.51 8.23
CA PRO A 54 -12.43 4.55 9.15
C PRO A 54 -12.10 4.07 10.57
N ILE A 55 -11.01 3.34 10.78
CA ILE A 55 -10.69 2.68 12.06
C ILE A 55 -9.45 3.30 12.70
N ASP A 56 -8.39 3.50 11.92
CA ASP A 56 -7.03 3.50 12.46
C ASP A 56 -6.37 4.90 12.53
N ARG A 57 -7.18 5.96 12.60
CA ARG A 57 -6.66 7.35 12.61
C ARG A 57 -5.89 7.70 13.88
N GLN A 58 -6.05 6.90 14.92
CA GLN A 58 -5.46 7.18 16.23
C GLN A 58 -4.06 6.62 16.37
N ASN A 59 -3.57 5.79 15.45
CA ASN A 59 -2.23 5.20 15.58
C ASN A 59 -1.36 5.44 14.34
N LEU A 60 -0.62 6.56 14.36
CA LEU A 60 0.32 6.91 13.29
C LEU A 60 1.34 5.80 13.00
N LYS A 61 1.71 4.99 14.01
CA LYS A 61 2.70 3.90 13.86
C LYS A 61 2.23 2.79 12.93
N ASN A 62 0.92 2.66 12.68
CA ASN A 62 0.39 1.68 11.75
C ASN A 62 0.65 2.06 10.28
N PHE A 63 0.89 3.35 10.01
CA PHE A 63 1.14 3.86 8.66
C PHE A 63 2.60 4.23 8.43
N ILE A 64 3.28 4.77 9.46
CA ILE A 64 4.64 5.31 9.37
C ILE A 64 5.48 4.81 10.54
N ARG A 65 6.70 4.31 10.25
CA ARG A 65 7.65 3.93 11.30
C ARG A 65 8.34 5.15 11.90
N TYR A 66 8.37 5.29 13.22
CA TYR A 66 9.14 6.33 13.91
C TYR A 66 9.28 5.97 15.40
N GLU A 67 10.36 6.44 16.03
CA GLU A 67 10.51 6.41 17.49
C GLU A 67 10.16 7.77 18.08
N ASN A 68 10.61 8.85 17.44
CA ASN A 68 10.31 10.24 17.80
C ASN A 68 9.66 10.98 16.63
N PHE A 69 8.84 11.99 16.91
CA PHE A 69 8.23 12.80 15.85
C PHE A 69 9.25 13.53 14.98
N SER A 70 10.46 13.81 15.50
CA SER A 70 11.58 14.35 14.72
C SER A 70 12.00 13.43 13.58
N ASP A 71 11.82 12.11 13.70
CA ASP A 71 12.25 11.13 12.71
C ASP A 71 11.47 11.25 11.39
N LEU A 72 10.34 11.96 11.41
CA LEU A 72 9.54 12.25 10.22
C LEU A 72 10.16 13.33 9.33
N PHE A 73 11.16 14.07 9.83
CA PHE A 73 11.78 15.20 9.13
C PHE A 73 13.19 14.81 8.64
N PHE A 74 13.65 15.46 7.57
CA PHE A 74 14.96 15.14 7.00
C PHE A 74 16.08 15.48 7.98
N GLU A 75 16.89 14.47 8.32
CA GLU A 75 17.94 14.56 9.35
C GLU A 75 17.42 15.09 10.71
N GLY A 76 16.13 14.93 10.99
CA GLY A 76 15.50 15.46 12.20
C GLY A 76 15.29 16.99 12.18
N ASP A 77 15.45 17.68 11.05
CA ASP A 77 15.26 19.12 10.92
C ASP A 77 13.77 19.51 10.88
N TYR A 78 13.12 19.46 12.05
CA TYR A 78 11.74 19.90 12.24
C TYR A 78 11.58 21.42 12.32
N SER A 79 12.66 22.20 12.12
CA SER A 79 12.54 23.66 11.92
C SER A 79 11.89 24.00 10.57
N LYS A 80 12.02 23.08 9.60
CA LYS A 80 11.36 23.15 8.31
C LYS A 80 10.11 22.27 8.31
N THR A 81 9.08 22.70 7.59
CA THR A 81 7.86 21.92 7.40
C THR A 81 8.14 20.72 6.49
N SER A 82 7.66 19.54 6.88
CA SER A 82 7.59 18.39 5.95
C SER A 82 6.40 18.55 5.02
N LYS A 83 6.59 18.39 3.71
CA LYS A 83 5.54 18.60 2.72
C LYS A 83 5.48 17.45 1.72
N ILE A 84 4.28 16.92 1.51
CA ILE A 84 4.01 15.88 0.52
C ILE A 84 2.89 16.38 -0.38
N THR A 85 3.08 16.36 -1.70
CA THR A 85 2.10 16.83 -2.68
C THR A 85 1.83 15.73 -3.69
N LEU A 86 0.56 15.35 -3.83
CA LEU A 86 0.07 14.37 -4.81
C LEU A 86 -0.92 15.04 -5.73
N ASN A 87 -0.54 15.26 -6.99
CA ASN A 87 -1.26 16.11 -7.92
C ASN A 87 -1.49 17.52 -7.31
N THR A 88 -2.70 17.75 -6.80
CA THR A 88 -3.15 19.00 -6.18
C THR A 88 -3.36 18.90 -4.67
N HIS A 89 -3.34 17.69 -4.12
CA HIS A 89 -3.53 17.43 -2.71
C HIS A 89 -2.20 17.56 -1.97
N ARG A 90 -2.21 18.13 -0.78
CA ARG A 90 -1.00 18.43 -0.02
C ARG A 90 -1.16 18.04 1.43
N ILE A 91 -0.12 17.42 1.97
CA ILE A 91 0.05 17.20 3.40
C ILE A 91 1.21 18.05 3.87
N PHE A 92 1.02 18.71 5.01
CA PHE A 92 2.07 19.40 5.74
C PHE A 92 2.18 18.83 7.15
N SER A 93 3.40 18.52 7.60
CA SER A 93 3.65 18.08 8.96
C SER A 93 4.51 19.10 9.71
N PHE A 94 4.10 19.44 10.93
CA PHE A 94 4.75 20.40 11.81
C PHE A 94 4.96 19.76 13.18
N TYR A 95 6.16 19.86 13.73
CA TYR A 95 6.45 19.35 15.07
C TYR A 95 6.87 20.48 16.02
N SER A 96 6.19 20.56 17.17
CA SER A 96 6.56 21.46 18.26
C SER A 96 7.21 20.65 19.37
N ALA A 97 8.54 20.75 19.51
CA ALA A 97 9.27 20.08 20.59
C ALA A 97 8.86 20.57 21.98
N ALA A 98 8.55 21.87 22.12
CA ALA A 98 8.14 22.47 23.41
C ALA A 98 6.85 21.84 23.96
N ASN A 99 5.91 21.50 23.08
CA ASN A 99 4.64 20.88 23.46
C ASN A 99 4.61 19.38 23.20
N GLN A 100 5.64 18.82 22.56
CA GLN A 100 5.70 17.45 22.07
C GLN A 100 4.49 17.04 21.19
N ILE A 101 4.05 17.96 20.33
CA ILE A 101 2.89 17.77 19.44
C ILE A 101 3.35 17.76 17.99
N LEU A 102 2.98 16.71 17.26
CA LEU A 102 3.03 16.64 15.81
C LEU A 102 1.66 16.97 15.22
N LYS A 103 1.59 17.92 14.29
CA LYS A 103 0.39 18.27 13.55
C LYS A 103 0.55 17.88 12.09
N ILE A 104 -0.43 17.16 11.55
CA ILE A 104 -0.49 16.77 10.14
C ILE A 104 -1.72 17.43 9.52
N HIS A 105 -1.51 18.27 8.51
CA HIS A 105 -2.54 19.09 7.88
C HIS A 105 -2.79 18.62 6.45
N LEU A 106 -4.05 18.41 6.09
CA LEU A 106 -4.48 18.09 4.72
C LEU A 106 -5.10 19.30 4.02
N GLU A 107 -4.56 19.64 2.86
CA GLU A 107 -5.05 20.70 1.97
C GLU A 107 -5.37 20.14 0.56
N ASN A 108 -6.39 20.71 -0.10
CA ASN A 108 -6.72 20.43 -1.50
C ASN A 108 -6.75 21.72 -2.36
N LYS A 109 -7.08 21.59 -3.67
CA LYS A 109 -7.10 22.57 -4.77
C LYS A 109 -7.51 23.99 -4.39
N SER A 110 -8.40 24.20 -3.43
CA SER A 110 -8.92 25.51 -3.02
C SER A 110 -8.14 26.23 -1.92
N SER A 111 -7.04 25.67 -1.40
CA SER A 111 -6.31 26.21 -0.23
C SER A 111 -7.18 26.35 1.05
N GLU A 112 -8.35 25.73 1.08
CA GLU A 112 -9.12 25.55 2.31
C GLU A 112 -8.46 24.43 3.12
N LYS A 113 -8.05 24.73 4.36
CA LYS A 113 -7.57 23.70 5.30
C LYS A 113 -8.72 22.74 5.58
N THR A 114 -8.62 21.52 5.06
CA THR A 114 -9.74 20.58 5.09
C THR A 114 -9.77 19.73 6.36
N LYS A 115 -8.60 19.39 6.93
CA LYS A 115 -8.50 18.58 8.15
C LYS A 115 -7.12 18.67 8.81
N ILE A 116 -7.11 18.62 10.15
CA ILE A 116 -5.89 18.59 10.97
C ILE A 116 -5.98 17.37 11.89
N ILE A 117 -4.88 16.63 12.02
CA ILE A 117 -4.73 15.56 13.02
C ILE A 117 -3.54 15.93 13.91
N GLU A 118 -3.74 15.89 15.23
CA GLU A 118 -2.70 16.19 16.21
C GLU A 118 -2.33 14.91 16.99
N TYR A 119 -1.04 14.62 17.03
CA TYR A 119 -0.47 13.51 17.79
C TYR A 119 0.37 14.08 18.93
N SER A 120 0.17 13.55 20.15
CA SER A 120 0.96 13.93 21.32
C SER A 120 1.49 12.68 22.03
N ILE A 121 2.55 12.85 22.83
CA ILE A 121 3.16 11.72 23.57
C ILE A 121 2.20 11.17 24.66
N THR A 122 1.27 11.98 25.16
CA THR A 122 0.32 11.60 26.23
C THR A 122 -1.03 11.09 25.71
N GLY A 123 -1.22 11.00 24.39
CA GLY A 123 -2.47 10.61 23.75
C GLY A 123 -2.71 11.37 22.44
N ASN A 124 -3.57 10.84 21.57
CA ASN A 124 -3.83 11.45 20.26
C ASN A 124 -5.18 12.16 20.26
N GLU A 125 -5.21 13.40 19.79
CA GLU A 125 -6.44 14.18 19.61
C GLU A 125 -6.66 14.47 18.13
N GLU A 126 -7.66 13.82 17.52
CA GLU A 126 -8.11 14.21 16.19
C GLU A 126 -9.01 15.46 16.30
N ARG A 127 -8.55 16.58 15.74
CA ARG A 127 -9.34 17.82 15.65
C ARG A 127 -9.74 18.07 14.20
N SER A 128 -10.84 17.46 13.77
CA SER A 128 -11.41 17.75 12.45
C SER A 128 -12.37 18.93 12.50
N SER A 129 -12.18 19.92 11.65
CA SER A 129 -13.16 20.99 11.39
C SER A 129 -14.25 20.58 10.38
N VAL A 130 -14.11 19.41 9.74
CA VAL A 130 -14.98 18.96 8.64
C VAL A 130 -15.38 17.48 8.82
N PRO A 131 -16.66 17.12 8.65
CA PRO A 131 -17.10 15.72 8.63
C PRO A 131 -16.38 14.90 7.54
N ILE A 132 -16.11 13.63 7.81
CA ILE A 132 -15.43 12.71 6.86
C ILE A 132 -16.18 12.63 5.53
N SER A 133 -17.52 12.62 5.57
CA SER A 133 -18.37 12.57 4.37
C SER A 133 -18.15 13.74 3.43
N ASP A 134 -17.87 14.93 3.99
CA ASP A 134 -17.60 16.13 3.20
C ASP A 134 -16.15 16.15 2.71
N LEU A 135 -15.22 15.60 3.49
CA LEU A 135 -13.84 15.36 3.07
C LEU A 135 -13.80 14.44 1.85
N MET A 136 -14.53 13.32 1.89
CA MET A 136 -14.58 12.34 0.78
C MET A 136 -15.19 12.91 -0.49
N LYS A 137 -16.17 13.83 -0.39
CA LYS A 137 -16.72 14.53 -1.56
C LYS A 137 -15.73 15.51 -2.20
N ARG A 138 -14.85 16.08 -1.38
CA ARG A 138 -13.88 17.10 -1.79
C ARG A 138 -12.53 16.50 -2.17
N PHE A 139 -12.27 15.23 -1.88
CA PHE A 139 -10.97 14.61 -2.05
C PHE A 139 -11.04 13.48 -3.08
N ASP A 140 -10.43 13.72 -4.23
CA ASP A 140 -10.58 12.88 -5.43
C ASP A 140 -9.62 11.68 -5.43
N LEU A 141 -8.78 11.48 -4.40
CA LEU A 141 -7.81 10.38 -4.29
C LEU A 141 -8.11 9.48 -3.08
N ASN A 142 -8.41 8.20 -3.32
CA ASN A 142 -8.59 7.21 -2.26
C ASN A 142 -7.31 6.37 -2.11
N ILE A 143 -6.40 6.79 -1.23
CA ILE A 143 -5.10 6.14 -1.05
C ILE A 143 -5.19 5.17 0.12
N LYS A 144 -4.79 3.91 -0.10
CA LYS A 144 -4.82 2.85 0.90
C LYS A 144 -3.50 2.10 0.96
N LYS A 145 -2.85 2.11 2.11
CA LYS A 145 -1.63 1.33 2.37
C LYS A 145 -2.00 -0.02 2.94
N TYR A 146 -1.54 -1.12 2.34
CA TYR A 146 -1.77 -2.46 2.89
C TYR A 146 -0.46 -3.10 3.35
N SER A 147 -0.49 -3.58 4.57
CA SER A 147 0.60 -4.32 5.21
C SER A 147 0.00 -5.58 5.82
N PHE A 148 0.50 -6.76 5.45
CA PHE A 148 -0.03 -7.99 6.03
C PHE A 148 0.35 -8.09 7.51
N LYS A 149 -0.66 -8.30 8.36
CA LYS A 149 -0.50 -8.61 9.78
C LYS A 149 -1.63 -9.54 10.19
N ILE A 150 -1.32 -10.55 11.00
CA ILE A 150 -2.34 -11.45 11.55
C ILE A 150 -3.03 -10.73 12.71
N GLU A 151 -4.20 -10.14 12.45
CA GLU A 151 -5.08 -9.59 13.47
C GLU A 151 -6.51 -10.11 13.29
N ASN A 152 -7.13 -10.51 14.39
CA ASN A 152 -8.51 -10.97 14.42
C ASN A 152 -9.33 -9.90 15.15
N GLU A 153 -9.86 -8.93 14.43
CA GLU A 153 -10.89 -8.04 14.97
C GLU A 153 -12.16 -8.16 14.14
N ILE A 154 -13.30 -8.27 14.81
CA ILE A 154 -14.59 -8.22 14.12
C ILE A 154 -14.91 -6.74 13.93
N VAL A 155 -14.61 -6.20 12.75
CA VAL A 155 -14.89 -4.79 12.46
C VAL A 155 -16.14 -4.62 11.60
N LYS A 156 -16.81 -3.47 11.81
CA LYS A 156 -18.03 -3.01 11.15
C LYS A 156 -17.96 -3.12 9.62
N TYR A 157 -19.15 -3.13 9.02
CA TYR A 157 -19.36 -3.15 7.58
C TYR A 157 -18.56 -2.07 6.82
N SER A 158 -17.70 -2.52 5.91
CA SER A 158 -17.11 -1.74 4.82
C SER A 158 -17.26 -2.57 3.54
N ASN A 159 -17.42 -1.90 2.40
CA ASN A 159 -17.52 -2.56 1.10
C ASN A 159 -16.16 -3.00 0.54
N SER A 160 -15.08 -2.55 1.16
CA SER A 160 -13.69 -2.85 0.77
C SER A 160 -12.89 -3.30 1.97
N LEU A 161 -11.81 -4.05 1.74
CA LEU A 161 -10.83 -4.36 2.79
C LEU A 161 -10.34 -3.05 3.42
N ILE A 162 -10.27 -3.01 4.73
CA ILE A 162 -9.84 -1.82 5.46
C ILE A 162 -8.31 -1.87 5.56
N SER A 163 -7.66 -0.76 5.20
CA SER A 163 -6.23 -0.60 5.45
C SER A 163 -5.96 -0.33 6.94
N PRO A 164 -4.74 -0.55 7.44
CA PRO A 164 -3.63 -1.19 6.73
C PRO A 164 -3.62 -2.72 6.84
N PHE A 165 -4.29 -3.30 7.84
CA PHE A 165 -4.15 -4.71 8.19
C PHE A 165 -5.32 -5.61 7.77
N GLY A 166 -6.41 -5.05 7.25
CA GLY A 166 -7.52 -5.84 6.73
C GLY A 166 -8.36 -6.47 7.83
N GLU A 167 -8.60 -5.76 8.92
CA GLU A 167 -9.31 -6.26 10.09
C GLU A 167 -10.71 -6.80 9.74
N ASN A 168 -11.34 -6.29 8.68
CA ASN A 168 -12.63 -6.76 8.18
C ASN A 168 -12.55 -7.87 7.11
N ILE A 169 -11.41 -8.54 6.92
CA ILE A 169 -11.20 -9.55 5.87
C ILE A 169 -12.27 -10.65 5.88
N SER A 170 -12.67 -11.09 7.07
CA SER A 170 -13.69 -12.11 7.27
C SER A 170 -15.05 -11.69 6.71
N THR A 171 -15.45 -10.44 6.95
CA THR A 171 -16.66 -9.81 6.41
C THR A 171 -16.58 -9.68 4.89
N ILE A 172 -15.44 -9.30 4.33
CA ILE A 172 -15.26 -9.15 2.87
C ILE A 172 -15.34 -10.50 2.16
N ILE A 173 -14.66 -11.53 2.66
CA ILE A 173 -14.75 -12.89 2.10
C ILE A 173 -16.20 -13.41 2.22
N SER A 174 -16.88 -13.10 3.31
CA SER A 174 -18.26 -13.54 3.54
C SER A 174 -19.28 -12.89 2.61
N SER A 175 -19.05 -11.63 2.23
CA SER A 175 -19.98 -10.82 1.43
C SER A 175 -19.68 -10.87 -0.07
N ASN A 176 -18.43 -11.08 -0.50
CA ASN A 176 -18.03 -11.09 -1.91
C ASN A 176 -17.92 -12.53 -2.47
N PRO A 177 -18.79 -12.94 -3.42
CA PRO A 177 -18.75 -14.28 -3.99
C PRO A 177 -17.46 -14.63 -4.75
N GLU A 178 -16.85 -13.68 -5.46
CA GLU A 178 -15.65 -13.92 -6.25
C GLU A 178 -14.45 -14.21 -5.36
N ILE A 179 -14.26 -13.38 -4.33
CA ILE A 179 -13.21 -13.57 -3.32
C ILE A 179 -13.43 -14.91 -2.59
N ARG A 180 -14.68 -15.24 -2.23
CA ARG A 180 -15.01 -16.53 -1.60
C ARG A 180 -14.70 -17.73 -2.50
N ASN A 181 -15.00 -17.62 -3.80
CA ASN A 181 -14.71 -18.68 -4.77
C ASN A 181 -13.21 -18.89 -4.92
N PHE A 182 -12.45 -17.79 -4.99
CA PHE A 182 -10.99 -17.82 -4.98
C PHE A 182 -10.44 -18.54 -3.73
N VAL A 183 -10.88 -18.15 -2.52
CA VAL A 183 -10.43 -18.80 -1.27
C VAL A 183 -10.75 -20.30 -1.27
N ASN A 184 -11.96 -20.69 -1.68
CA ASN A 184 -12.36 -22.10 -1.78
C ASN A 184 -11.54 -22.87 -2.80
N HIS A 185 -11.16 -22.27 -3.92
CA HIS A 185 -10.32 -22.92 -4.93
C HIS A 185 -8.98 -23.37 -4.32
N PHE A 186 -8.28 -22.47 -3.62
CA PHE A 186 -6.98 -22.79 -3.01
C PHE A 186 -7.08 -23.79 -1.86
N LEU A 187 -8.17 -23.74 -1.07
CA LEU A 187 -8.40 -24.71 0.00
C LEU A 187 -8.70 -26.11 -0.55
N SER A 188 -9.43 -26.19 -1.67
CA SER A 188 -9.86 -27.48 -2.23
C SER A 188 -8.70 -28.37 -2.71
N ILE A 189 -7.54 -27.79 -3.04
CA ILE A 189 -6.30 -28.50 -3.38
C ILE A 189 -5.91 -29.51 -2.28
N ASN A 190 -6.21 -29.21 -1.02
CA ASN A 190 -5.90 -30.07 0.14
C ASN A 190 -7.14 -30.77 0.72
N ASN A 191 -8.23 -30.87 -0.05
CA ASN A 191 -9.54 -31.36 0.41
C ASN A 191 -10.09 -30.56 1.61
N LEU A 192 -9.75 -29.27 1.68
CA LEU A 192 -10.26 -28.34 2.68
C LEU A 192 -11.34 -27.46 2.04
N LYS A 193 -12.26 -26.96 2.86
CA LYS A 193 -13.32 -26.07 2.41
C LYS A 193 -13.45 -24.89 3.40
N LEU A 194 -13.90 -23.75 2.91
CA LEU A 194 -14.17 -22.58 3.77
C LEU A 194 -15.55 -22.73 4.43
N LEU A 195 -15.59 -22.67 5.75
CA LEU A 195 -16.80 -22.54 6.56
C LEU A 195 -16.96 -21.09 6.98
N ILE A 196 -18.15 -20.52 6.75
CA ILE A 196 -18.49 -19.16 7.15
C ILE A 196 -19.66 -19.22 8.12
N GLU A 197 -19.44 -18.82 9.36
CA GLU A 197 -20.52 -18.67 10.34
C GLU A 197 -21.25 -17.36 10.10
N ARG A 198 -22.40 -17.42 9.41
CA ARG A 198 -23.15 -16.24 8.95
C ARG A 198 -23.57 -15.24 10.04
N GLY A 199 -23.69 -15.69 11.30
CA GLY A 199 -24.06 -14.82 12.41
C GLY A 199 -22.90 -13.93 12.90
N SER A 200 -21.67 -14.44 12.85
CA SER A 200 -20.46 -13.77 13.35
C SER A 200 -19.53 -13.32 12.22
N ASN A 201 -19.76 -13.76 10.98
CA ASN A 201 -18.80 -13.77 9.88
C ASN A 201 -17.47 -14.44 10.23
N GLU A 202 -17.45 -15.35 11.22
CA GLU A 202 -16.24 -16.08 11.57
C GLU A 202 -15.86 -17.04 10.43
N LEU A 203 -14.58 -16.99 10.03
CA LEU A 203 -14.01 -17.88 9.03
C LEU A 203 -13.33 -19.08 9.70
N LYS A 204 -13.76 -20.27 9.31
CA LYS A 204 -13.13 -21.54 9.70
C LYS A 204 -12.79 -22.33 8.45
N ILE A 205 -11.79 -23.17 8.56
CA ILE A 205 -11.49 -24.20 7.57
C ILE A 205 -12.14 -25.48 8.05
N PHE A 206 -12.84 -26.17 7.18
CA PHE A 206 -13.49 -27.44 7.50
C PHE A 206 -13.01 -28.56 6.58
N LYS A 207 -12.90 -29.75 7.18
CA LYS A 207 -12.67 -31.01 6.49
C LYS A 207 -13.68 -32.04 7.00
N GLU A 208 -14.34 -32.71 6.07
CA GLU A 208 -15.32 -33.76 6.34
C GLU A 208 -14.67 -35.12 6.09
N TYR A 209 -14.84 -36.06 7.02
CA TYR A 209 -14.36 -37.43 6.91
C TYR A 209 -15.49 -38.37 6.47
N GLU A 210 -15.13 -39.56 5.95
CA GLU A 210 -16.09 -40.54 5.43
C GLU A 210 -17.09 -41.05 6.48
N ASP A 211 -16.72 -41.03 7.76
CA ASP A 211 -17.57 -41.43 8.89
C ASP A 211 -18.55 -40.35 9.36
N GLY A 212 -18.57 -39.19 8.69
CA GLY A 212 -19.40 -38.03 9.03
C GLY A 212 -18.79 -37.13 10.11
N THR A 213 -17.59 -37.43 10.60
CA THR A 213 -16.86 -36.55 11.52
C THR A 213 -16.36 -35.31 10.78
N VAL A 214 -16.39 -34.15 11.45
CA VAL A 214 -15.88 -32.89 10.92
C VAL A 214 -14.72 -32.39 11.75
N PHE A 215 -13.63 -32.03 11.09
CA PHE A 215 -12.53 -31.29 11.69
C PHE A 215 -12.58 -29.84 11.24
N THR A 216 -12.51 -28.92 12.20
CA THR A 216 -12.47 -27.48 11.95
C THR A 216 -11.21 -26.86 12.51
N LEU A 217 -10.68 -25.87 11.80
CA LEU A 217 -9.58 -25.03 12.24
C LEU A 217 -9.94 -23.56 12.04
N PRO A 218 -9.49 -22.66 12.93
CA PRO A 218 -9.54 -21.23 12.68
C PRO A 218 -8.85 -20.86 11.35
N TYR A 219 -9.36 -19.86 10.63
CA TYR A 219 -8.77 -19.39 9.36
C TYR A 219 -7.29 -19.00 9.50
N ASN A 220 -6.90 -18.38 10.60
CA ASN A 220 -5.52 -17.95 10.85
C ASN A 220 -4.52 -19.10 11.07
N MET A 221 -4.98 -20.36 11.05
CA MET A 221 -4.13 -21.56 11.13
C MET A 221 -3.71 -22.11 9.76
N ILE A 222 -4.18 -21.54 8.64
CA ILE A 222 -3.67 -21.93 7.32
C ILE A 222 -2.25 -21.40 7.10
N ALA A 223 -1.56 -21.91 6.07
CA ALA A 223 -0.19 -21.49 5.76
C ALA A 223 -0.08 -19.96 5.58
N ASP A 224 0.95 -19.34 6.17
CA ASP A 224 1.19 -17.89 6.12
C ASP A 224 1.18 -17.34 4.69
N THR A 225 1.85 -18.03 3.77
CA THR A 225 1.88 -17.67 2.35
C THR A 225 0.49 -17.63 1.70
N LEU A 226 -0.44 -18.51 2.11
CA LEU A 226 -1.82 -18.50 1.61
C LEU A 226 -2.63 -17.37 2.25
N GLN A 227 -2.43 -17.09 3.54
CA GLN A 227 -3.06 -15.94 4.21
C GLN A 227 -2.65 -14.62 3.54
N ARG A 228 -1.36 -14.46 3.24
CA ARG A 228 -0.81 -13.30 2.52
C ARG A 228 -1.42 -13.14 1.14
N LEU A 229 -1.49 -14.23 0.36
CA LEU A 229 -2.12 -14.22 -0.95
C LEU A 229 -3.59 -13.80 -0.86
N ILE A 230 -4.35 -14.41 0.06
CA ILE A 230 -5.76 -14.07 0.26
C ILE A 230 -5.90 -12.60 0.67
N PHE A 231 -5.06 -12.11 1.57
CA PHE A 231 -5.05 -10.71 2.00
C PHE A 231 -4.84 -9.74 0.82
N TYR A 232 -3.76 -9.91 0.04
CA TYR A 232 -3.46 -8.99 -1.06
C TYR A 232 -4.48 -9.09 -2.21
N LYS A 233 -4.93 -10.29 -2.60
CA LYS A 233 -6.00 -10.41 -3.61
C LYS A 233 -7.32 -9.82 -3.11
N THR A 234 -7.67 -10.03 -1.83
CA THR A 234 -8.83 -9.38 -1.22
C THR A 234 -8.68 -7.85 -1.25
N ALA A 235 -7.49 -7.32 -0.96
CA ALA A 235 -7.22 -5.89 -1.04
C ALA A 235 -7.44 -5.36 -2.47
N ILE A 236 -6.96 -6.05 -3.50
CA ILE A 236 -7.11 -5.61 -4.89
C ILE A 236 -8.58 -5.73 -5.35
N MET A 237 -9.19 -6.90 -5.17
CA MET A 237 -10.53 -7.22 -5.67
C MET A 237 -11.64 -6.40 -4.98
N SER A 238 -11.46 -6.07 -3.70
CA SER A 238 -12.49 -5.35 -2.94
C SER A 238 -12.40 -3.83 -3.06
N ASN A 239 -11.37 -3.29 -3.70
CA ASN A 239 -11.19 -1.85 -3.91
C ASN A 239 -11.56 -1.44 -5.34
N GLN A 240 -12.09 -0.22 -5.45
CA GLN A 240 -12.46 0.44 -6.70
C GLN A 240 -11.97 1.88 -6.65
N ASP A 241 -11.53 2.42 -7.79
CA ASP A 241 -11.17 3.83 -7.94
C ASP A 241 -10.14 4.30 -6.89
N SER A 242 -9.20 3.42 -6.54
CA SER A 242 -8.30 3.59 -5.40
C SER A 242 -6.83 3.50 -5.81
N VAL A 243 -5.96 4.13 -5.02
CA VAL A 243 -4.51 3.98 -5.10
C VAL A 243 -4.08 3.01 -3.99
N LEU A 244 -3.59 1.84 -4.36
CA LEU A 244 -3.17 0.79 -3.44
C LEU A 244 -1.64 0.77 -3.31
N LEU A 245 -1.16 0.81 -2.07
CA LEU A 245 0.26 0.80 -1.74
C LEU A 245 0.63 -0.54 -1.11
N PHE A 246 1.62 -1.23 -1.70
CA PHE A 246 2.11 -2.51 -1.20
C PHE A 246 3.61 -2.46 -0.93
N GLU A 247 4.01 -2.95 0.24
CA GLU A 247 5.41 -3.12 0.62
C GLU A 247 5.76 -4.61 0.59
N GLU A 248 6.70 -4.97 -0.27
CA GLU A 248 7.23 -6.33 -0.42
C GLU A 248 6.13 -7.42 -0.47
N PRO A 249 5.18 -7.35 -1.42
CA PRO A 249 4.11 -8.36 -1.54
C PRO A 249 4.67 -9.78 -1.80
N GLU A 250 5.91 -9.89 -2.27
CA GLU A 250 6.67 -11.14 -2.41
C GLU A 250 7.14 -11.77 -1.10
N ALA A 251 7.21 -11.01 -0.01
CA ALA A 251 7.89 -11.46 1.20
C ALA A 251 7.16 -12.67 1.82
N HIS A 252 7.93 -13.73 2.07
CA HIS A 252 7.43 -15.01 2.62
C HIS A 252 6.36 -15.70 1.76
N CYS A 253 6.34 -15.43 0.45
CA CYS A 253 5.39 -16.02 -0.48
C CYS A 253 6.04 -17.02 -1.44
N PHE A 254 5.31 -18.09 -1.74
CA PHE A 254 5.65 -19.05 -2.80
C PHE A 254 5.44 -18.43 -4.18
N GLU A 255 6.34 -18.68 -5.15
CA GLU A 255 6.38 -17.97 -6.43
C GLU A 255 5.08 -18.05 -7.25
N PRO A 256 4.39 -19.20 -7.36
CA PRO A 256 3.07 -19.27 -8.00
C PRO A 256 2.03 -18.34 -7.38
N TYR A 257 2.12 -18.02 -6.09
CA TYR A 257 1.19 -17.08 -5.45
C TYR A 257 1.54 -15.63 -5.81
N ILE A 258 2.81 -15.34 -6.07
CA ILE A 258 3.22 -14.04 -6.61
C ILE A 258 2.73 -13.87 -8.04
N LEU A 259 2.74 -14.93 -8.85
CA LEU A 259 2.08 -14.91 -10.15
C LEU A 259 0.57 -14.58 -10.02
N GLU A 260 -0.14 -15.23 -9.10
CA GLU A 260 -1.56 -14.93 -8.82
C GLU A 260 -1.80 -13.47 -8.39
N PHE A 261 -0.93 -12.92 -7.55
CA PHE A 261 -0.97 -11.51 -7.16
C PHE A 261 -0.73 -10.58 -8.34
N THR A 262 0.32 -10.81 -9.13
CA THR A 262 0.63 -9.95 -10.29
C THR A 262 -0.46 -10.00 -11.34
N ASN A 263 -1.06 -11.17 -11.61
CA ASN A 263 -2.21 -11.29 -12.51
C ASN A 263 -3.41 -10.47 -12.01
N GLU A 264 -3.69 -10.50 -10.71
CA GLU A 264 -4.76 -9.69 -10.12
C GLU A 264 -4.51 -8.19 -10.29
N VAL A 265 -3.25 -7.74 -10.21
CA VAL A 265 -2.88 -6.35 -10.48
C VAL A 265 -3.03 -5.99 -11.97
N LYS A 266 -2.51 -6.84 -12.87
CA LYS A 266 -2.51 -6.59 -14.33
C LYS A 266 -3.92 -6.45 -14.86
N TYR A 267 -4.75 -7.43 -14.57
CA TYR A 267 -6.10 -7.56 -15.11
C TYR A 267 -7.17 -6.91 -14.24
N ASN A 268 -6.78 -6.09 -13.25
CA ASN A 268 -7.74 -5.35 -12.44
C ASN A 268 -8.55 -4.37 -13.30
N GLU A 269 -9.87 -4.55 -13.32
CA GLU A 269 -10.83 -3.70 -14.03
C GLU A 269 -11.42 -2.59 -13.14
N ASN A 270 -11.12 -2.62 -11.83
CA ASN A 270 -11.68 -1.72 -10.83
C ASN A 270 -11.05 -0.30 -10.83
N ASN A 271 -10.36 0.07 -11.91
CA ASN A 271 -9.70 1.35 -12.08
C ASN A 271 -8.74 1.72 -10.91
N ASN A 272 -8.10 0.73 -10.30
CA ASN A 272 -7.11 0.96 -9.25
C ASN A 272 -5.73 1.31 -9.84
N GLN A 273 -4.97 2.13 -9.11
CA GLN A 273 -3.57 2.42 -9.34
C GLN A 273 -2.72 1.76 -8.25
N PHE A 274 -1.54 1.27 -8.61
CA PHE A 274 -0.68 0.50 -7.73
C PHE A 274 0.69 1.16 -7.57
N PHE A 275 1.16 1.28 -6.33
CA PHE A 275 2.54 1.61 -6.00
C PHE A 275 3.13 0.51 -5.15
N MET A 276 4.27 -0.02 -5.57
CA MET A 276 4.89 -1.16 -4.93
C MET A 276 6.36 -0.91 -4.66
N VAL A 277 6.80 -1.31 -3.47
CA VAL A 277 8.21 -1.49 -3.17
C VAL A 277 8.50 -2.98 -3.25
N THR A 278 9.48 -3.37 -4.06
CA THR A 278 9.85 -4.77 -4.23
C THR A 278 11.36 -4.92 -4.41
N HIS A 279 11.86 -6.07 -4.00
CA HIS A 279 13.20 -6.59 -4.24
C HIS A 279 13.19 -7.77 -5.23
N SER A 280 12.01 -8.12 -5.77
CA SER A 280 11.79 -9.26 -6.63
C SER A 280 11.85 -8.87 -8.10
N ASP A 281 12.91 -9.33 -8.78
CA ASP A 281 12.97 -9.23 -10.24
C ASP A 281 11.81 -10.00 -10.88
N PHE A 282 11.41 -11.13 -10.29
CA PHE A 282 10.29 -11.93 -10.77
C PHE A 282 9.01 -11.08 -10.93
N ILE A 283 8.66 -10.23 -9.95
CA ILE A 283 7.50 -9.33 -10.05
C ILE A 283 7.65 -8.38 -11.24
N ILE A 284 8.83 -7.78 -11.43
CA ILE A 284 9.08 -6.88 -12.57
C ILE A 284 8.91 -7.64 -13.88
N GLN A 285 9.49 -8.83 -14.00
CA GLN A 285 9.38 -9.67 -15.20
C GLN A 285 7.91 -10.03 -15.49
N GLU A 286 7.11 -10.39 -14.49
CA GLU A 286 5.69 -10.71 -14.68
C GLU A 286 4.88 -9.53 -15.26
N PHE A 287 5.22 -8.30 -14.90
CA PHE A 287 4.60 -7.08 -15.44
C PHE A 287 5.16 -6.65 -16.80
N LEU A 288 6.27 -7.24 -17.24
CA LEU A 288 6.84 -7.00 -18.57
C LEU A 288 6.39 -8.05 -19.60
N ARG A 289 5.74 -9.15 -19.15
CA ARG A 289 5.36 -10.29 -20.01
C ARG A 289 4.36 -9.97 -21.11
N ASP A 290 3.41 -9.07 -20.85
CA ASP A 290 2.37 -8.71 -21.83
C ASP A 290 2.39 -7.20 -22.12
N GLU A 291 2.04 -6.84 -23.36
CA GLU A 291 2.16 -5.46 -23.85
C GLU A 291 1.30 -4.47 -23.07
N GLU A 292 0.11 -4.88 -22.62
CA GLU A 292 -0.79 -4.00 -21.87
C GLU A 292 -0.19 -3.64 -20.51
N SER A 293 0.25 -4.62 -19.73
CA SER A 293 0.91 -4.36 -18.44
C SER A 293 2.24 -3.64 -18.60
N LYS A 294 3.05 -4.00 -19.60
CA LYS A 294 4.30 -3.32 -19.94
C LYS A 294 4.08 -1.83 -20.23
N ASN A 295 3.05 -1.48 -21.01
CA ASN A 295 2.72 -0.09 -21.32
C ASN A 295 2.18 0.67 -20.10
N ASN A 296 1.50 -0.03 -19.20
CA ASN A 296 0.95 0.49 -17.95
C ASN A 296 1.94 0.50 -16.77
N LEU A 297 3.16 -0.03 -16.97
CA LEU A 297 4.21 -0.10 -15.96
C LEU A 297 5.15 1.11 -16.03
N GLN A 298 5.47 1.65 -14.86
CA GLN A 298 6.58 2.57 -14.66
C GLN A 298 7.51 2.05 -13.56
N ILE A 299 8.80 1.93 -13.89
CA ILE A 299 9.85 1.55 -12.95
C ILE A 299 10.60 2.82 -12.53
N TYR A 300 10.83 2.96 -11.24
CA TYR A 300 11.60 4.03 -10.62
C TYR A 300 12.77 3.41 -9.87
N LEU A 301 13.99 3.76 -10.28
CA LEU A 301 15.21 3.40 -9.56
C LEU A 301 15.32 4.30 -8.33
N VAL A 302 15.53 3.71 -7.16
CA VAL A 302 15.66 4.43 -5.89
C VAL A 302 17.02 4.15 -5.31
N ASN A 303 17.78 5.20 -4.99
CA ASN A 303 19.11 5.08 -4.43
C ASN A 303 19.32 6.05 -3.26
N ASN A 304 20.27 5.73 -2.38
CA ASN A 304 20.78 6.68 -1.40
C ASN A 304 22.03 7.36 -1.98
N VAL A 305 21.98 8.67 -2.19
CA VAL A 305 23.09 9.48 -2.69
C VAL A 305 23.46 10.48 -1.60
N GLU A 306 24.66 10.34 -1.02
CA GLU A 306 25.13 11.24 0.05
C GLU A 306 24.14 11.36 1.22
N GLY A 307 23.50 10.26 1.62
CA GLY A 307 22.57 10.23 2.74
C GLY A 307 21.12 10.58 2.38
N LYS A 308 20.84 11.07 1.16
CA LYS A 308 19.48 11.41 0.72
C LYS A 308 18.90 10.37 -0.24
N THR A 309 17.60 10.14 -0.16
CA THR A 309 16.86 9.33 -1.14
C THR A 309 16.67 10.11 -2.42
N GLU A 310 17.15 9.52 -3.51
CA GLU A 310 17.01 10.03 -4.87
C GLU A 310 16.26 9.01 -5.73
N VAL A 311 15.49 9.49 -6.71
CA VAL A 311 14.71 8.64 -7.60
C VAL A 311 14.95 9.03 -9.06
N LYS A 312 15.20 8.02 -9.89
CA LYS A 312 15.30 8.16 -11.34
C LYS A 312 14.21 7.34 -12.02
N LYS A 313 13.48 7.98 -12.94
CA LYS A 313 12.52 7.28 -13.78
C LYS A 313 13.27 6.45 -14.81
N LEU A 314 12.95 5.16 -14.90
CA LEU A 314 13.46 4.33 -15.98
C LEU A 314 12.66 4.63 -17.25
N ASP A 315 13.28 5.32 -18.21
CA ASP A 315 12.62 5.65 -19.47
C ASP A 315 12.53 4.40 -20.36
N LYS A 316 11.35 4.12 -20.92
CA LYS A 316 11.16 2.96 -21.79
C LYS A 316 12.06 3.04 -23.03
N GLU A 317 12.14 4.21 -23.67
CA GLU A 317 12.88 4.40 -24.94
C GLU A 317 14.41 4.24 -24.79
N LYS A 318 14.94 4.43 -23.57
CA LYS A 318 16.38 4.33 -23.30
C LYS A 318 16.78 2.98 -22.71
N ASN A 319 15.83 2.17 -22.27
CA ASN A 319 16.09 0.95 -21.49
C ASN A 319 15.34 -0.26 -22.08
N ASP A 320 15.36 -0.40 -23.41
CA ASP A 320 14.76 -1.54 -24.13
C ASP A 320 15.26 -2.90 -23.60
N ASP A 321 16.52 -2.98 -23.15
CA ASP A 321 17.06 -4.17 -22.49
C ASP A 321 16.21 -4.64 -21.30
N VAL A 322 15.71 -3.70 -20.50
CA VAL A 322 14.80 -4.02 -19.39
C VAL A 322 13.42 -4.35 -19.94
N TYR A 323 12.84 -3.47 -20.75
CA TYR A 323 11.42 -3.56 -21.11
C TYR A 323 11.08 -4.64 -22.16
N GLU A 324 11.99 -4.93 -23.09
CA GLU A 324 11.76 -5.86 -24.19
C GLU A 324 12.49 -7.19 -23.99
N TYR A 325 13.70 -7.16 -23.42
CA TYR A 325 14.52 -8.36 -23.23
C TYR A 325 14.51 -8.88 -21.79
N GLY A 326 13.80 -8.23 -20.87
CA GLY A 326 13.66 -8.68 -19.49
C GLY A 326 14.96 -8.63 -18.69
N MET A 327 15.86 -7.70 -19.00
CA MET A 327 17.10 -7.53 -18.24
C MET A 327 16.80 -7.29 -16.77
N ASN A 328 17.44 -8.09 -15.91
CA ASN A 328 17.25 -8.02 -14.46
C ASN A 328 17.66 -6.64 -13.92
N VAL A 329 16.71 -5.92 -13.32
CA VAL A 329 16.91 -4.54 -12.87
C VAL A 329 17.89 -4.46 -11.70
N PHE A 330 17.90 -5.46 -10.83
CA PHE A 330 18.69 -5.44 -9.60
C PHE A 330 20.16 -5.78 -9.83
N PHE A 331 20.47 -6.73 -10.73
CA PHE A 331 21.85 -7.04 -11.10
C PHE A 331 22.50 -5.95 -11.94
N ASN A 332 21.72 -5.19 -12.71
CA ASN A 332 22.21 -4.10 -13.55
C ASN A 332 21.98 -2.71 -12.93
N PHE A 333 21.65 -2.65 -11.63
CA PHE A 333 21.19 -1.43 -10.97
C PHE A 333 22.17 -0.26 -11.10
N ASP A 334 23.47 -0.49 -10.90
CA ASP A 334 24.47 0.59 -10.93
C ASP A 334 24.60 1.20 -12.34
N SER A 335 24.62 0.36 -13.38
CA SER A 335 24.63 0.82 -14.78
C SER A 335 23.34 1.57 -15.13
N LEU A 336 22.18 1.03 -14.75
CA LEU A 336 20.89 1.68 -14.98
C LEU A 336 20.80 3.02 -14.24
N TRP A 337 21.37 3.11 -13.03
CA TRP A 337 21.42 4.33 -12.24
C TRP A 337 22.32 5.39 -12.85
N GLU A 338 23.46 5.04 -13.43
CA GLU A 338 24.37 6.00 -14.06
C GLU A 338 23.84 6.55 -15.39
N ASN A 339 23.08 5.75 -16.14
CA ASN A 339 22.63 6.08 -17.50
C ASN A 339 21.25 6.77 -17.57
N ASN A 340 20.52 6.82 -16.47
CA ASN A 340 19.26 7.59 -16.33
C ASN A 340 19.47 8.79 -15.40
#